data_AF-A0A445AWE2-F1
#
_entry.id   AF-A0A445AWE2-F1
#
_cell.length_a   1.000
_cell.length_b   1.000
_cell.length_c   1.000
_cell.angle_alpha   90.00
_cell.angle_beta   90.00
_cell.angle_gamma   90.00
#
_symmetry.space_group_name_H-M   'P 1'
#
loop_
_entity.id
_entity.type
_entity.pdbx_description
1 polymer ?
#
loop_
_entity_poly.entity_id
_entity_poly.type
_entity_poly.pdbx_seq_one_letter_code
_entity_poly.pdbx_strand_id
1 'polypeptide(L)'
;MGMQLVLLCLMLMKASSTSANGDGDGDSGCPLGSDTYQYSCPEAEAIIFSWVEQAISQDSRMAASLLRLHFHDCFVNARHSLGCDASVLLDDRDDFVGEKSAAPNLNSLRGFEVIDAIKSELELVCPETVSCADILATVARDSVVLSGGPAWEVKMGRKDSISASKEAANNNIPAPNSTVDDLLTKFQNVGLNLQDMVALSGAHTIGKARCSTFSSRLQSSSDSSDVNMQFIESLQQLCSGEDNTNKVAHLDLATPATFDSQYYVNLLSGEGLLPSDQALVNGNDHTRQIVETYVEDPSAFFDDFRYSMVKMGSLGSNTQIDGQIRRDCRTINLPN
;
A
#
# COMPACT_ATOMS: atom_id res chain seq x y z
N MET A 1 -35.48 26.70 -33.53
CA MET A 1 -36.29 27.84 -33.05
C MET A 1 -36.84 27.46 -31.69
N GLY A 2 -36.43 27.97 -30.55
CA GLY A 2 -35.68 29.15 -30.17
C GLY A 2 -36.10 29.49 -28.73
N MET A 3 -35.23 30.21 -28.00
CA MET A 3 -35.37 30.75 -26.64
C MET A 3 -35.27 29.74 -25.46
N GLN A 4 -34.11 29.57 -24.82
CA GLN A 4 -33.46 30.44 -23.81
C GLN A 4 -34.38 30.84 -22.65
N LEU A 5 -34.14 30.28 -21.47
CA LEU A 5 -34.26 31.00 -20.21
C LEU A 5 -33.20 30.46 -19.24
N VAL A 6 -32.13 31.23 -19.09
CA VAL A 6 -31.14 31.11 -18.02
C VAL A 6 -31.80 31.65 -16.76
N LEU A 7 -31.97 30.80 -15.73
CA LEU A 7 -32.39 31.27 -14.41
C LEU A 7 -31.20 31.23 -13.46
N LEU A 8 -30.65 32.42 -13.24
CA LEU A 8 -29.69 32.77 -12.21
C LEU A 8 -30.40 32.67 -10.84
N CYS A 9 -29.93 31.80 -9.93
CA CYS A 9 -30.37 31.81 -8.54
C CYS A 9 -29.19 32.23 -7.66
N LEU A 10 -29.10 33.53 -7.38
CA LEU A 10 -28.27 34.14 -6.34
C LEU A 10 -29.16 34.42 -5.14
N MET A 11 -28.57 34.37 -3.93
CA MET A 11 -29.07 34.77 -2.59
C MET A 11 -29.70 33.59 -1.79
N LEU A 12 -29.31 33.23 -0.56
CA LEU A 12 -28.55 33.89 0.51
C LEU A 12 -27.88 32.83 1.42
N MET A 13 -26.63 33.04 1.80
CA MET A 13 -26.04 32.45 3.00
C MET A 13 -26.63 33.14 4.23
N LYS A 14 -27.24 32.36 5.14
CA LYS A 14 -27.48 32.80 6.52
C LYS A 14 -26.29 32.37 7.37
N ALA A 15 -25.51 33.34 7.82
CA ALA A 15 -24.58 33.18 8.92
C ALA A 15 -25.38 33.08 10.22
N SER A 16 -25.24 31.96 10.94
CA SER A 16 -25.70 31.82 12.32
C SER A 16 -24.50 31.94 13.23
N SER A 17 -24.40 33.09 13.91
CA SER A 17 -23.40 33.35 14.94
C SER A 17 -23.78 32.66 16.24
N THR A 18 -22.97 31.73 16.72
CA THR A 18 -22.97 31.31 18.12
C THR A 18 -21.61 31.63 18.73
N SER A 19 -21.63 32.57 19.68
CA SER A 19 -20.50 32.94 20.52
C SER A 19 -20.38 31.95 21.67
N ALA A 20 -19.20 31.34 21.85
CA ALA A 20 -18.78 30.74 23.11
C ALA A 20 -17.28 31.04 23.31
N ASN A 21 -16.98 31.81 24.36
CA ASN A 21 -15.64 32.07 24.87
C ASN A 21 -15.18 30.88 25.73
N GLY A 22 -13.88 30.58 25.69
CA GLY A 22 -13.14 30.07 26.86
C GLY A 22 -12.36 28.76 26.66
N ASP A 23 -11.11 28.92 26.26
CA ASP A 23 -9.87 28.23 26.69
C ASP A 23 -9.86 26.72 26.95
N GLY A 24 -9.04 26.02 26.15
CA GLY A 24 -8.63 24.64 26.35
C GLY A 24 -7.98 24.09 25.09
N ASP A 25 -6.82 24.65 24.73
CA ASP A 25 -5.98 24.20 23.62
C ASP A 25 -5.61 22.72 23.81
N GLY A 26 -6.14 21.91 22.90
CA GLY A 26 -6.05 20.46 22.86
C GLY A 26 -6.32 20.05 21.42
N ASP A 27 -5.42 20.47 20.53
CA ASP A 27 -5.36 20.10 19.12
C ASP A 27 -5.32 18.57 18.98
N SER A 28 -6.51 17.98 18.99
CA SER A 28 -6.75 16.58 18.69
C SER A 28 -6.65 16.48 17.18
N GLY A 29 -5.64 15.78 16.68
CA GLY A 29 -5.34 15.66 15.25
C GLY A 29 -6.59 15.52 14.39
N CYS A 30 -6.67 16.30 13.30
CA CYS A 30 -7.84 16.34 12.43
C CYS A 30 -8.10 14.92 11.88
N PRO A 31 -9.28 14.32 12.15
CA PRO A 31 -9.55 12.96 11.72
C PRO A 31 -9.56 12.86 10.20
N LEU A 32 -9.00 11.77 9.65
CA LEU A 32 -9.01 11.53 8.20
C LEU A 32 -10.46 11.48 7.68
N GLY A 33 -10.72 12.20 6.59
CA GLY A 33 -12.02 12.29 5.93
C GLY A 33 -11.93 11.89 4.45
N SER A 34 -13.03 11.43 3.88
CA SER A 34 -13.09 11.06 2.47
C SER A 34 -13.21 12.25 1.53
N ASP A 35 -13.81 13.35 1.99
CA ASP A 35 -14.02 14.56 1.20
C ASP A 35 -13.01 15.67 1.50
N THR A 36 -11.85 15.34 2.05
CA THR A 36 -10.85 16.31 2.56
C THR A 36 -10.44 17.35 1.52
N TYR A 37 -10.33 16.95 0.24
CA TYR A 37 -9.90 17.82 -0.85
C TYR A 37 -11.03 18.33 -1.75
N GLN A 38 -12.29 18.01 -1.46
CA GLN A 38 -13.42 18.29 -2.37
C GLN A 38 -13.56 19.78 -2.75
N TYR A 39 -13.09 20.69 -1.89
CA TYR A 39 -13.16 22.14 -2.12
C TYR A 39 -11.80 22.78 -2.41
N SER A 40 -10.71 22.23 -1.87
CA SER A 40 -9.36 22.79 -2.00
C SER A 40 -8.60 22.27 -3.22
N CYS A 41 -8.88 21.04 -3.65
CA CYS A 41 -8.34 20.45 -4.88
C CYS A 41 -9.33 19.42 -5.46
N PRO A 42 -10.46 19.86 -6.05
CA PRO A 42 -11.50 18.96 -6.55
C PRO A 42 -11.03 18.01 -7.66
N GLU A 43 -9.98 18.36 -8.40
CA GLU A 43 -9.41 17.54 -9.47
C GLU A 43 -8.40 16.49 -8.96
N ALA A 44 -8.07 16.47 -7.66
CA ALA A 44 -6.98 15.64 -7.11
C ALA A 44 -7.10 14.16 -7.47
N GLU A 45 -8.25 13.52 -7.16
CA GLU A 45 -8.44 12.10 -7.44
C GLU A 45 -8.42 11.78 -8.95
N ALA A 46 -8.96 12.67 -9.78
CA ALA A 46 -8.96 12.47 -11.23
C ALA A 46 -7.54 12.53 -11.82
N ILE A 47 -6.72 13.47 -11.34
CA ILE A 47 -5.31 13.58 -11.72
C ILE A 47 -4.57 12.32 -11.31
N ILE A 48 -4.70 11.90 -10.04
CA ILE A 48 -4.03 10.69 -9.51
C ILE A 48 -4.43 9.46 -10.35
N PHE A 49 -5.73 9.24 -10.55
CA PHE A 49 -6.23 8.09 -11.31
C PHE A 49 -5.67 8.05 -12.73
N SER A 50 -5.61 9.20 -13.43
CA SER A 50 -5.14 9.27 -14.81
C SER A 50 -3.67 8.87 -14.96
N TRP A 51 -2.81 9.27 -14.01
CA TRP A 51 -1.40 8.88 -13.98
C TRP A 51 -1.23 7.40 -13.66
N VAL A 52 -2.04 6.87 -12.73
CA VAL A 52 -1.99 5.43 -12.38
C VAL A 52 -2.43 4.60 -13.58
N GLU A 53 -3.52 4.95 -14.25
CA GLU A 53 -4.00 4.29 -15.47
C GLU A 53 -2.92 4.32 -16.56
N GLN A 54 -2.31 5.48 -16.81
CA GLN A 54 -1.22 5.60 -17.77
C GLN A 54 -0.04 4.70 -17.42
N ALA A 55 0.42 4.73 -16.16
CA ALA A 55 1.58 3.96 -15.73
C ALA A 55 1.33 2.43 -15.83
N ILE A 56 0.13 1.97 -15.44
CA ILE A 56 -0.27 0.56 -15.56
C ILE A 56 -0.41 0.14 -17.03
N SER A 57 -0.90 1.01 -17.91
CA SER A 57 -1.01 0.72 -19.34
C SER A 57 0.35 0.49 -20.01
N GLN A 58 1.42 1.12 -19.48
CA GLN A 58 2.79 0.97 -19.96
C GLN A 58 3.52 -0.21 -19.32
N ASP A 59 3.24 -0.47 -18.04
CA ASP A 59 3.78 -1.58 -17.27
C ASP A 59 2.74 -2.09 -16.28
N SER A 60 2.11 -3.23 -16.59
CA SER A 60 1.08 -3.81 -15.72
C SER A 60 1.57 -4.17 -14.32
N ARG A 61 2.89 -4.35 -14.12
CA ARG A 61 3.47 -4.56 -12.79
C ARG A 61 3.40 -3.30 -11.92
N MET A 62 3.16 -2.13 -12.50
CA MET A 62 3.10 -0.88 -11.75
C MET A 62 1.97 -0.90 -10.71
N ALA A 63 0.84 -1.54 -11.00
CA ALA A 63 -0.26 -1.70 -10.05
C ALA A 63 0.22 -2.32 -8.72
N ALA A 64 0.87 -3.49 -8.81
CA ALA A 64 1.44 -4.16 -7.65
C ALA A 64 2.56 -3.35 -6.97
N SER A 65 3.31 -2.56 -7.77
CA SER A 65 4.42 -1.75 -7.25
C SER A 65 3.93 -0.59 -6.39
N LEU A 66 2.89 0.11 -6.85
CA LEU A 66 2.28 1.25 -6.14
C LEU A 66 1.51 0.79 -4.90
N LEU A 67 0.76 -0.32 -5.00
CA LEU A 67 0.12 -0.95 -3.84
C LEU A 67 1.15 -1.32 -2.76
N ARG A 68 2.26 -1.96 -3.16
CA ARG A 68 3.35 -2.32 -2.24
C ARG A 68 4.03 -1.08 -1.64
N LEU A 69 4.17 0.01 -2.40
CA LEU A 69 4.78 1.23 -1.90
C LEU A 69 3.98 1.82 -0.72
N HIS A 70 2.65 1.80 -0.79
CA HIS A 70 1.78 2.21 0.32
C HIS A 70 1.89 1.28 1.54
N PHE A 71 1.92 -0.05 1.34
CA PHE A 71 2.16 -0.99 2.45
C PHE A 71 3.48 -0.72 3.16
N HIS A 72 4.55 -0.48 2.39
CA HIS A 72 5.88 -0.20 2.94
C HIS A 72 5.94 1.14 3.68
N ASP A 73 5.18 2.15 3.26
CA ASP A 73 5.04 3.40 4.00
C ASP A 73 4.35 3.16 5.35
N CYS A 74 3.18 2.51 5.32
CA CYS A 74 2.35 2.32 6.50
C CYS A 74 2.94 1.38 7.58
N PHE A 75 3.91 0.53 7.22
CA PHE A 75 4.53 -0.41 8.15
C PHE A 75 5.80 0.11 8.83
N VAL A 76 6.21 1.36 8.57
CA VAL A 76 7.37 1.97 9.22
C VAL A 76 6.92 2.90 10.33
N ASN A 77 7.41 2.63 11.55
CA ASN A 77 7.13 3.42 12.74
C ASN A 77 8.45 4.00 13.24
N ALA A 78 8.66 5.31 13.02
CA ALA A 78 9.83 6.03 13.51
C ALA A 78 9.48 6.87 14.75
N ARG A 79 10.48 7.45 15.43
CA ARG A 79 10.35 8.05 16.77
C ARG A 79 9.32 9.17 16.95
N HIS A 80 8.63 9.62 15.90
CA HIS A 80 7.55 10.62 15.95
C HIS A 80 6.45 10.40 14.90
N SER A 81 6.40 9.22 14.27
CA SER A 81 5.40 8.90 13.26
C SER A 81 5.03 7.42 13.29
N LEU A 82 3.74 7.13 13.26
CA LEU A 82 3.22 5.78 13.20
C LEU A 82 2.56 5.57 11.82
N GLY A 83 3.28 5.01 10.86
CA GLY A 83 2.66 4.52 9.63
C GLY A 83 2.63 5.51 8.47
N CYS A 84 1.46 5.66 7.83
CA CYS A 84 1.35 6.20 6.47
C CYS A 84 1.63 7.71 6.41
N ASP A 85 2.89 8.09 6.28
CA ASP A 85 3.37 9.48 6.37
C ASP A 85 4.29 9.88 5.19
N ALA A 86 4.36 9.04 4.17
CA ALA A 86 5.24 9.17 3.01
C ALA A 86 6.74 9.26 3.33
N SER A 87 7.17 8.81 4.51
CA SER A 87 8.59 8.69 4.89
C SER A 87 9.38 7.82 3.92
N VAL A 88 8.73 6.79 3.34
CA VAL A 88 9.33 5.89 2.33
C VAL A 88 9.81 6.62 1.07
N LEU A 89 9.27 7.82 0.79
CA LEU A 89 9.58 8.61 -0.40
C LEU A 89 10.79 9.52 -0.23
N LEU A 90 11.20 9.82 1.01
CA LEU A 90 12.34 10.70 1.29
C LEU A 90 13.66 10.09 0.78
N ASP A 91 14.45 10.91 0.08
CA ASP A 91 15.84 10.60 -0.24
C ASP A 91 16.76 10.92 0.96
N ASP A 92 17.99 10.40 0.92
CA ASP A 92 18.98 10.58 2.00
C ASP A 92 19.28 12.06 2.28
N ARG A 93 19.50 12.39 3.57
CA ARG A 93 19.95 13.71 4.03
C ARG A 93 21.10 13.56 5.03
N ASP A 94 21.74 14.68 5.37
CA ASP A 94 22.84 14.69 6.35
C ASP A 94 22.41 14.21 7.75
N ASP A 95 21.13 14.42 8.11
CA ASP A 95 20.56 14.14 9.42
C ASP A 95 19.79 12.82 9.52
N PHE A 96 19.45 12.17 8.39
CA PHE A 96 18.87 10.83 8.37
C PHE A 96 19.12 10.08 7.05
N VAL A 97 19.08 8.75 7.12
CA VAL A 97 19.14 7.87 5.93
C VAL A 97 17.73 7.47 5.53
N GLY A 98 17.38 7.70 4.27
CA GLY A 98 16.11 7.36 3.68
C GLY A 98 15.86 5.86 3.63
N GLU A 99 14.58 5.49 3.58
CA GLU A 99 14.15 4.09 3.67
C GLU A 99 14.39 3.30 2.40
N LYS A 100 14.59 3.96 1.26
CA LYS A 100 14.85 3.33 -0.04
C LYS A 100 16.06 2.39 -0.02
N SER A 101 17.01 2.62 0.89
CA SER A 101 18.19 1.78 1.07
C SER A 101 18.06 0.70 2.15
N ALA A 102 16.89 0.56 2.79
CA ALA A 102 16.59 -0.54 3.72
C ALA A 102 16.50 -1.89 2.98
N ALA A 103 16.82 -3.00 3.65
CA ALA A 103 16.81 -4.34 3.07
C ALA A 103 15.50 -4.72 2.33
N PRO A 104 14.29 -4.44 2.85
CA PRO A 104 13.04 -4.75 2.14
C PRO A 104 12.79 -3.88 0.89
N ASN A 105 13.51 -2.75 0.77
CA ASN A 105 13.27 -1.70 -0.22
C ASN A 105 14.35 -1.64 -1.31
N LEU A 106 15.62 -1.82 -0.91
CA LEU A 106 16.79 -1.68 -1.76
C LEU A 106 16.74 -2.67 -2.91
N ASN A 107 16.83 -2.15 -4.14
CA ASN A 107 16.64 -2.94 -5.35
C ASN A 107 15.35 -3.77 -5.24
N SER A 108 14.23 -3.18 -4.84
CA SER A 108 12.99 -3.94 -4.66
C SER A 108 11.75 -3.07 -4.87
N LEU A 109 11.59 -2.02 -4.05
CA LEU A 109 10.56 -1.00 -4.27
C LEU A 109 10.83 -0.22 -5.56
N ARG A 110 9.76 0.23 -6.22
CA ARG A 110 9.78 0.97 -7.48
C ARG A 110 8.46 1.75 -7.66
N GLY A 111 8.39 2.61 -8.68
CA GLY A 111 7.21 3.44 -8.95
C GLY A 111 7.28 4.83 -8.32
N PHE A 112 8.42 5.21 -7.73
CA PHE A 112 8.64 6.53 -7.14
C PHE A 112 8.44 7.65 -8.18
N GLU A 113 8.86 7.40 -9.42
CA GLU A 113 8.70 8.31 -10.56
C GLU A 113 7.24 8.61 -10.91
N VAL A 114 6.32 7.66 -10.67
CA VAL A 114 4.88 7.87 -10.86
C VAL A 114 4.34 8.82 -9.80
N ILE A 115 4.80 8.65 -8.55
CA ILE A 115 4.44 9.54 -7.44
C ILE A 115 4.97 10.96 -7.70
N ASP A 116 6.20 11.10 -8.19
CA ASP A 116 6.77 12.40 -8.54
C ASP A 116 5.96 13.11 -9.64
N ALA A 117 5.54 12.37 -10.67
CA ALA A 117 4.74 12.92 -11.77
C ALA A 117 3.36 13.40 -11.31
N ILE A 118 2.67 12.57 -10.52
CA ILE A 118 1.40 12.93 -9.89
C ILE A 118 1.57 14.18 -9.04
N LYS A 119 2.59 14.20 -8.17
CA LYS A 119 2.83 15.32 -7.27
C LYS A 119 3.11 16.61 -8.02
N SER A 120 3.92 16.54 -9.06
CA SER A 120 4.25 17.68 -9.91
C SER A 120 2.99 18.31 -10.53
N GLU A 121 2.07 17.49 -11.06
CA GLU A 121 0.82 17.99 -11.63
C GLU A 121 -0.13 18.55 -10.56
N LEU A 122 -0.26 17.87 -9.43
CA LEU A 122 -1.07 18.38 -8.31
C LEU A 122 -0.56 19.73 -7.80
N GLU A 123 0.75 19.94 -7.70
CA GLU A 123 1.31 21.23 -7.29
C GLU A 123 1.10 22.35 -8.32
N LEU A 124 0.90 22.02 -9.60
CA LEU A 124 0.52 23.01 -10.62
C LEU A 124 -0.96 23.43 -10.49
N VAL A 125 -1.82 22.49 -10.10
CA VAL A 125 -3.28 22.69 -10.03
C VAL A 125 -3.71 23.26 -8.68
N CYS A 126 -3.22 22.68 -7.59
CA CYS A 126 -3.56 23.01 -6.21
C CYS A 126 -2.29 23.02 -5.33
N PRO A 127 -1.47 24.09 -5.41
CA PRO A 127 -0.21 24.20 -4.70
C PRO A 127 -0.36 23.92 -3.19
N GLU A 128 0.60 23.19 -2.63
CA GLU A 128 0.73 22.90 -1.19
C GLU A 128 -0.55 22.35 -0.54
N THR A 129 -1.39 21.64 -1.30
CA THR A 129 -2.69 21.16 -0.83
C THR A 129 -2.72 19.66 -0.55
N VAL A 130 -2.29 18.82 -1.51
CA VAL A 130 -2.38 17.36 -1.39
C VAL A 130 -1.06 16.76 -0.89
N SER A 131 -1.08 16.00 0.20
CA SER A 131 0.12 15.38 0.76
C SER A 131 0.61 14.20 -0.10
N CYS A 132 1.91 13.90 -0.04
CA CYS A 132 2.46 12.70 -0.64
C CYS A 132 1.91 11.42 -0.01
N ALA A 133 1.61 11.45 1.29
CA ALA A 133 0.99 10.34 2.01
C ALA A 133 -0.42 10.02 1.48
N ASP A 134 -1.22 11.03 1.17
CA ASP A 134 -2.54 10.82 0.55
C ASP A 134 -2.43 10.38 -0.91
N ILE A 135 -1.41 10.83 -1.65
CA ILE A 135 -1.11 10.27 -2.98
C ILE A 135 -0.84 8.76 -2.86
N LEU A 136 0.02 8.32 -1.93
CA LEU A 136 0.32 6.89 -1.74
C LEU A 136 -0.93 6.04 -1.44
N ALA A 137 -1.80 6.51 -0.56
CA ALA A 137 -3.04 5.82 -0.24
C ALA A 137 -3.98 5.73 -1.46
N THR A 138 -4.05 6.81 -2.25
CA THR A 138 -4.94 6.91 -3.41
C THR A 138 -4.46 6.04 -4.56
N VAL A 139 -3.14 6.06 -4.89
CA VAL A 139 -2.58 5.22 -5.96
C VAL A 139 -2.69 3.73 -5.64
N ALA A 140 -2.63 3.34 -4.36
CA ALA A 140 -2.84 1.95 -3.96
C ALA A 140 -4.26 1.48 -4.27
N ARG A 141 -5.27 2.31 -3.98
CA ARG A 141 -6.68 2.05 -4.31
C ARG A 141 -6.91 1.97 -5.81
N ASP A 142 -6.41 2.95 -6.56
CA ASP A 142 -6.56 2.99 -8.02
C ASP A 142 -5.88 1.80 -8.69
N SER A 143 -4.71 1.39 -8.18
CA SER A 143 -3.99 0.21 -8.68
C SER A 143 -4.79 -1.08 -8.54
N VAL A 144 -5.47 -1.28 -7.40
CA VAL A 144 -6.30 -2.47 -7.19
C VAL A 144 -7.52 -2.44 -8.10
N VAL A 145 -8.20 -1.29 -8.21
CA VAL A 145 -9.37 -1.12 -9.07
C VAL A 145 -9.02 -1.36 -10.55
N LEU A 146 -7.93 -0.78 -11.04
CA LEU A 146 -7.47 -0.94 -12.42
C LEU A 146 -7.00 -2.37 -12.74
N SER A 147 -6.64 -3.14 -11.72
CA SER A 147 -6.35 -4.59 -11.85
C SER A 147 -7.59 -5.48 -11.66
N GLY A 148 -8.79 -4.92 -11.49
CA GLY A 148 -10.05 -5.67 -11.39
C GLY A 148 -10.50 -6.01 -9.96
N GLY A 149 -9.82 -5.50 -8.95
CA GLY A 149 -10.15 -5.72 -7.54
C GLY A 149 -11.21 -4.75 -6.99
N PRO A 150 -11.48 -4.79 -5.68
CA PRO A 150 -12.50 -3.96 -5.06
C PRO A 150 -12.09 -2.48 -4.99
N ALA A 151 -13.08 -1.60 -5.07
CA ALA A 151 -12.93 -0.20 -4.73
C ALA A 151 -13.22 0.03 -3.23
N TRP A 152 -12.59 1.05 -2.66
CA TRP A 152 -12.92 1.57 -1.33
C TRP A 152 -12.74 3.07 -1.27
N GLU A 153 -13.38 3.65 -0.26
CA GLU A 153 -13.27 5.07 0.05
C GLU A 153 -11.96 5.32 0.80
N VAL A 154 -11.04 6.03 0.14
CA VAL A 154 -9.75 6.39 0.74
C VAL A 154 -9.99 7.52 1.74
N LYS A 155 -9.69 7.28 3.01
CA LYS A 155 -9.66 8.38 4.00
C LYS A 155 -8.40 9.20 3.77
N MET A 156 -8.53 10.51 3.62
CA MET A 156 -7.46 11.47 3.31
C MET A 156 -7.32 12.52 4.42
N GLY A 157 -6.26 13.33 4.35
CA GLY A 157 -5.87 14.33 5.35
C GLY A 157 -4.56 13.98 6.06
N ARG A 158 -3.79 13.02 5.55
CA ARG A 158 -2.47 12.70 6.09
C ARG A 158 -1.52 13.86 5.85
N LYS A 159 -0.56 14.04 6.75
CA LYS A 159 0.57 14.95 6.56
C LYS A 159 1.83 14.16 6.29
N ASP A 160 2.73 14.75 5.53
CA ASP A 160 4.01 14.15 5.20
C ASP A 160 5.01 14.31 6.34
N SER A 161 5.80 13.27 6.58
CA SER A 161 6.85 13.27 7.57
C SER A 161 7.97 14.27 7.24
N ILE A 162 8.71 14.66 8.27
CA ILE A 162 9.94 15.46 8.17
C ILE A 162 11.22 14.61 8.34
N SER A 163 11.08 13.29 8.43
CA SER A 163 12.19 12.35 8.61
C SER A 163 11.84 10.96 8.11
N ALA A 164 12.85 10.14 7.84
CA ALA A 164 12.70 8.73 7.46
C ALA A 164 13.57 7.85 8.36
N SER A 165 13.27 6.55 8.43
CA SER A 165 14.05 5.62 9.26
C SER A 165 14.32 4.29 8.56
N LYS A 166 15.51 4.19 7.93
CA LYS A 166 16.05 2.92 7.41
C LYS A 166 16.03 1.78 8.44
N GLU A 167 16.35 2.08 9.70
CA GLU A 167 16.36 1.08 10.77
C GLU A 167 14.95 0.57 11.06
N ALA A 168 13.96 1.47 11.20
CA ALA A 168 12.57 1.06 11.42
C ALA A 168 12.04 0.26 10.23
N ALA A 169 12.38 0.62 8.99
CA ALA A 169 12.04 -0.16 7.80
C ALA A 169 12.62 -1.58 7.83
N ASN A 170 13.88 -1.75 8.24
CA ASN A 170 14.48 -3.08 8.41
C ASN A 170 13.80 -3.91 9.50
N ASN A 171 13.37 -3.27 10.59
CA ASN A 171 12.85 -3.96 11.77
C ASN A 171 11.36 -4.29 11.66
N ASN A 172 10.57 -3.44 11.03
CA ASN A 172 9.11 -3.54 11.09
C ASN A 172 8.52 -4.27 9.89
N ILE A 173 9.04 -4.05 8.68
CA ILE A 173 8.50 -4.68 7.47
C ILE A 173 8.73 -6.20 7.55
N PRO A 174 7.71 -7.04 7.29
CA PRO A 174 7.86 -8.48 7.28
C PRO A 174 8.79 -9.00 6.18
N ALA A 175 9.52 -10.08 6.48
CA ALA A 175 10.42 -10.73 5.53
C ALA A 175 9.68 -11.84 4.76
N PRO A 176 10.08 -12.14 3.51
CA PRO A 176 9.39 -13.16 2.70
C PRO A 176 9.50 -14.58 3.28
N ASN A 177 10.45 -14.82 4.20
CA ASN A 177 10.67 -16.09 4.89
C ASN A 177 10.13 -16.12 6.33
N SER A 178 9.34 -15.14 6.75
CA SER A 178 8.73 -15.11 8.08
C SER A 178 7.74 -16.25 8.31
N THR A 179 7.66 -16.73 9.56
CA THR A 179 6.62 -17.66 10.00
C THR A 179 5.28 -16.93 10.21
N VAL A 180 4.18 -17.68 10.37
CA VAL A 180 2.87 -17.08 10.69
C VAL A 180 2.92 -16.27 11.98
N ASP A 181 3.60 -16.75 13.02
CA ASP A 181 3.71 -16.06 14.31
C ASP A 181 4.51 -14.75 14.19
N ASP A 182 5.60 -14.75 13.40
CA ASP A 182 6.40 -13.55 13.14
C ASP A 182 5.60 -12.50 12.34
N LEU A 183 4.86 -12.96 11.32
CA LEU A 183 3.98 -12.11 10.53
C LEU A 183 2.90 -11.49 11.42
N LEU A 184 2.18 -12.32 12.18
CA LEU A 184 1.11 -11.86 13.05
C LEU A 184 1.62 -10.86 14.09
N THR A 185 2.79 -11.11 14.68
CA THR A 185 3.41 -10.19 15.64
C THR A 185 3.68 -8.82 14.99
N LYS A 186 4.24 -8.78 13.78
CA LYS A 186 4.51 -7.52 13.06
C LYS A 186 3.22 -6.77 12.71
N PHE A 187 2.18 -7.47 12.26
CA PHE A 187 0.88 -6.87 11.97
C PHE A 187 0.21 -6.33 13.24
N GLN A 188 0.26 -7.07 14.35
CA GLN A 188 -0.30 -6.65 15.63
C GLN A 188 0.43 -5.43 16.22
N ASN A 189 1.75 -5.30 15.99
CA ASN A 189 2.52 -4.12 16.40
C ASN A 189 2.05 -2.83 15.73
N VAL A 190 1.37 -2.92 14.58
CA VAL A 190 0.70 -1.79 13.92
C VAL A 190 -0.83 -1.84 14.08
N GLY A 191 -1.37 -2.70 14.95
CA GLY A 191 -2.80 -2.76 15.24
C GLY A 191 -3.65 -3.54 14.22
N LEU A 192 -3.02 -4.29 13.32
CA LEU A 192 -3.67 -5.19 12.38
C LEU A 192 -3.75 -6.61 12.97
N ASN A 193 -4.89 -7.28 12.79
CA ASN A 193 -5.15 -8.59 13.37
C ASN A 193 -4.84 -9.74 12.38
N LEU A 194 -5.16 -10.98 12.77
CA LEU A 194 -4.95 -12.15 11.92
C LEU A 194 -5.72 -12.09 10.59
N GLN A 195 -6.98 -11.64 10.62
CA GLN A 195 -7.80 -11.47 9.41
C GLN A 195 -7.17 -10.45 8.47
N ASP A 196 -6.73 -9.31 9.02
CA ASP A 196 -6.05 -8.26 8.25
C ASP A 196 -4.78 -8.78 7.59
N MET A 197 -3.99 -9.59 8.31
CA MET A 197 -2.78 -10.20 7.79
C MET A 197 -3.09 -11.11 6.59
N VAL A 198 -4.05 -12.03 6.72
CA VAL A 198 -4.39 -12.97 5.64
C VAL A 198 -5.04 -12.25 4.45
N ALA A 199 -5.90 -11.25 4.70
CA ALA A 199 -6.50 -10.44 3.65
C ALA A 199 -5.43 -9.64 2.88
N LEU A 200 -4.55 -8.91 3.59
CA LEU A 200 -3.52 -8.08 2.95
C LEU A 200 -2.44 -8.89 2.24
N SER A 201 -2.15 -10.13 2.70
CA SER A 201 -1.33 -11.08 1.93
C SER A 201 -1.92 -11.38 0.54
N GLY A 202 -3.24 -11.27 0.37
CA GLY A 202 -3.93 -11.40 -0.91
C GLY A 202 -3.46 -10.40 -1.97
N ALA A 203 -2.80 -9.29 -1.59
CA ALA A 203 -2.18 -8.37 -2.54
C ALA A 203 -1.14 -9.05 -3.46
N HIS A 204 -0.61 -10.21 -3.06
CA HIS A 204 0.28 -11.04 -3.88
C HIS A 204 -0.42 -11.75 -5.05
N THR A 205 -1.74 -11.60 -5.24
CA THR A 205 -2.44 -11.96 -6.49
C THR A 205 -1.87 -11.24 -7.73
N ILE A 206 -1.21 -10.09 -7.54
CA ILE A 206 -0.51 -9.38 -8.61
C ILE A 206 0.96 -9.12 -8.28
N GLY A 207 1.77 -8.94 -9.32
CA GLY A 207 3.16 -8.51 -9.19
C GLY A 207 4.17 -9.64 -9.30
N LYS A 208 5.39 -9.37 -8.84
CA LYS A 208 6.55 -10.27 -9.03
C LYS A 208 7.51 -10.21 -7.86
N ALA A 209 8.12 -11.35 -7.54
CA ALA A 209 9.18 -11.49 -6.57
C ALA A 209 10.50 -11.95 -7.22
N ARG A 210 11.63 -11.65 -6.57
CA ARG A 210 12.96 -12.07 -7.04
C ARG A 210 13.30 -13.45 -6.52
N CYS A 211 14.05 -14.23 -7.28
CA CYS A 211 14.55 -15.54 -6.84
C CYS A 211 15.23 -15.50 -5.46
N SER A 212 15.94 -14.43 -5.11
CA SER A 212 16.54 -14.26 -3.78
C SER A 212 15.54 -14.27 -2.61
N THR A 213 14.27 -13.96 -2.86
CA THR A 213 13.23 -13.88 -1.83
C THR A 213 12.51 -15.21 -1.56
N PHE A 214 12.66 -16.20 -2.44
CA PHE A 214 12.01 -17.51 -2.31
C PHE A 214 12.95 -18.70 -2.53
N SER A 215 14.27 -18.45 -2.65
CA SER A 215 15.27 -19.50 -2.90
C SER A 215 15.31 -20.59 -1.83
N SER A 216 14.96 -20.27 -0.58
CA SER A 216 14.85 -21.26 0.50
C SER A 216 13.76 -22.29 0.24
N ARG A 217 12.67 -21.92 -0.45
CA ARG A 217 11.58 -22.81 -0.84
C ARG A 217 12.01 -23.82 -1.91
N LEU A 218 13.04 -23.49 -2.69
CA LEU A 218 13.56 -24.37 -3.75
C LEU A 218 14.33 -25.57 -3.20
N GLN A 219 14.67 -25.57 -1.91
CA GLN A 219 15.37 -26.66 -1.22
C GLN A 219 14.41 -27.64 -0.52
N SER A 220 13.10 -27.36 -0.53
CA SER A 220 12.10 -28.22 0.09
C SER A 220 12.09 -29.62 -0.55
N SER A 221 12.19 -30.65 0.28
CA SER A 221 12.17 -32.06 -0.14
C SER A 221 10.74 -32.57 -0.34
N SER A 222 10.62 -33.64 -1.13
CA SER A 222 9.37 -34.30 -1.56
C SER A 222 8.51 -34.92 -0.43
N ASP A 223 8.93 -34.82 0.83
CA ASP A 223 8.28 -35.51 1.95
C ASP A 223 7.10 -34.73 2.55
N SER A 224 6.82 -33.54 2.01
CA SER A 224 5.69 -32.69 2.36
C SER A 224 4.53 -32.93 1.38
N SER A 225 3.36 -33.36 1.88
CA SER A 225 2.15 -33.56 1.06
C SER A 225 1.62 -32.26 0.44
N ASP A 226 2.07 -31.11 0.94
CA ASP A 226 1.50 -29.80 0.66
C ASP A 226 2.40 -28.96 -0.28
N VAL A 227 3.30 -29.63 -1.01
CA VAL A 227 4.24 -29.01 -1.96
C VAL A 227 3.96 -29.51 -3.37
N ASN A 228 3.70 -28.59 -4.30
CA ASN A 228 3.63 -28.92 -5.72
C ASN A 228 5.05 -29.02 -6.30
N MET A 229 5.53 -30.26 -6.50
CA MET A 229 6.88 -30.51 -7.00
C MET A 229 7.10 -29.99 -8.43
N GLN A 230 6.10 -30.04 -9.31
CA GLN A 230 6.23 -29.50 -10.67
C GLN A 230 6.44 -27.99 -10.64
N PHE A 231 5.72 -27.30 -9.75
CA PHE A 231 5.90 -25.87 -9.52
C PHE A 231 7.32 -25.57 -9.00
N ILE A 232 7.80 -26.30 -7.99
CA ILE A 232 9.17 -26.13 -7.46
C ILE A 232 10.23 -26.36 -8.54
N GLU A 233 10.12 -27.42 -9.33
CA GLU A 233 11.06 -27.71 -10.43
C GLU A 233 11.09 -26.58 -11.47
N SER A 234 9.93 -25.99 -11.80
CA SER A 234 9.85 -24.84 -12.70
C SER A 234 10.59 -23.61 -12.14
N LEU A 235 10.47 -23.35 -10.84
CA LEU A 235 11.16 -22.26 -10.16
C LEU A 235 12.66 -22.52 -10.03
N GLN A 236 13.08 -23.76 -9.77
CA GLN A 236 14.49 -24.16 -9.79
C GLN A 236 15.12 -23.90 -11.15
N GLN A 237 14.41 -24.23 -12.24
CA GLN A 237 14.88 -23.95 -13.60
C GLN A 237 14.99 -22.43 -13.83
N LEU A 238 13.97 -21.65 -13.47
CA LEU A 238 13.99 -20.19 -13.59
C LEU A 238 15.20 -19.58 -12.85
N CYS A 239 15.40 -19.98 -11.60
CA CYS A 239 16.45 -19.48 -10.72
C CYS A 239 17.80 -20.21 -10.87
N SER A 240 18.01 -20.94 -11.97
CA SER A 240 19.30 -21.54 -12.32
C SER A 240 20.17 -20.58 -13.16
N GLY A 241 21.49 -20.78 -13.16
CA GLY A 241 22.44 -20.04 -14.03
C GLY A 241 23.00 -18.73 -13.45
N GLU A 242 23.59 -17.91 -14.32
CA GLU A 242 24.12 -16.58 -13.97
C GLU A 242 22.98 -15.60 -13.61
N ASP A 243 23.26 -14.64 -12.73
CA ASP A 243 22.29 -13.68 -12.17
C ASP A 243 21.03 -14.32 -11.54
N ASN A 244 21.17 -15.53 -11.01
CA ASN A 244 20.08 -16.30 -10.41
C ASN A 244 19.32 -15.59 -9.28
N THR A 245 19.88 -14.55 -8.65
CA THR A 245 19.22 -13.80 -7.57
C THR A 245 18.28 -12.71 -8.06
N ASN A 246 18.52 -12.13 -9.24
CA ASN A 246 17.81 -10.97 -9.76
C ASN A 246 16.66 -11.32 -10.72
N LYS A 247 16.63 -12.57 -11.21
CA LYS A 247 15.49 -13.08 -11.98
C LYS A 247 14.20 -13.00 -11.16
N VAL A 248 13.09 -12.75 -11.83
CA VAL A 248 11.79 -12.55 -11.21
C VAL A 248 10.77 -13.59 -11.67
N ALA A 249 9.93 -14.03 -10.73
CA ALA A 249 8.75 -14.85 -10.97
C ALA A 249 7.49 -14.04 -10.63
N HIS A 250 6.36 -14.37 -11.25
CA HIS A 250 5.08 -13.81 -10.85
C HIS A 250 4.65 -14.37 -9.50
N LEU A 251 4.11 -13.53 -8.63
CA LEU A 251 3.59 -13.96 -7.33
C LEU A 251 2.37 -14.88 -7.48
N ASP A 252 1.51 -14.56 -8.46
CA ASP A 252 0.46 -15.44 -8.98
C ASP A 252 0.78 -15.79 -10.43
N LEU A 253 0.96 -17.08 -10.74
CA LEU A 253 1.25 -17.52 -12.10
C LEU A 253 -0.01 -17.67 -12.96
N ALA A 254 -1.17 -17.89 -12.35
CA ALA A 254 -2.41 -18.20 -13.03
C ALA A 254 -3.08 -16.93 -13.58
N THR A 255 -3.11 -15.85 -12.80
CA THR A 255 -3.71 -14.56 -13.21
C THR A 255 -2.80 -13.36 -12.91
N PRO A 256 -1.58 -13.28 -13.48
CA PRO A 256 -0.48 -12.48 -12.92
C PRO A 256 -0.63 -10.95 -12.87
N ALA A 257 -1.70 -10.42 -13.45
CA ALA A 257 -2.04 -8.99 -13.51
C ALA A 257 -3.50 -8.70 -13.13
N THR A 258 -4.26 -9.71 -12.72
CA THR A 258 -5.65 -9.56 -12.27
C THR A 258 -5.67 -9.65 -10.75
N PHE A 259 -6.38 -8.73 -10.10
CA PHE A 259 -6.54 -8.74 -8.65
C PHE A 259 -7.75 -9.59 -8.30
N ASP A 260 -7.53 -10.84 -7.91
CA ASP A 260 -8.58 -11.82 -7.62
C ASP A 260 -8.19 -12.77 -6.48
N SER A 261 -9.03 -13.77 -6.20
CA SER A 261 -8.78 -14.77 -5.15
C SER A 261 -7.93 -15.96 -5.62
N GLN A 262 -7.41 -15.95 -6.85
CA GLN A 262 -6.58 -17.04 -7.39
C GLN A 262 -5.31 -17.26 -6.55
N TYR A 263 -4.79 -16.19 -5.92
CA TYR A 263 -3.73 -16.28 -4.93
C TYR A 263 -4.00 -17.37 -3.88
N TYR A 264 -5.20 -17.40 -3.30
CA TYR A 264 -5.57 -18.36 -2.26
C TYR A 264 -5.73 -19.79 -2.80
N VAL A 265 -6.23 -19.93 -4.03
CA VAL A 265 -6.30 -21.23 -4.74
C VAL A 265 -4.91 -21.81 -4.95
N ASN A 266 -3.94 -20.96 -5.32
CA ASN A 266 -2.55 -21.35 -5.49
C ASN A 266 -1.96 -21.86 -4.16
N LEU A 267 -2.27 -21.21 -3.02
CA LEU A 267 -1.76 -21.66 -1.72
C LEU A 267 -2.25 -23.06 -1.35
N LEU A 268 -3.55 -23.35 -1.55
CA LEU A 268 -4.12 -24.68 -1.29
C LEU A 268 -3.56 -25.76 -2.24
N SER A 269 -3.09 -25.34 -3.40
CA SER A 269 -2.46 -26.21 -4.41
C SER A 269 -0.95 -26.40 -4.17
N GLY A 270 -0.38 -25.82 -3.11
CA GLY A 270 1.06 -25.89 -2.83
C GLY A 270 1.91 -25.01 -3.75
N GLU A 271 1.31 -23.99 -4.36
CA GLU A 271 1.89 -23.09 -5.37
C GLU A 271 2.15 -21.66 -4.85
N GLY A 272 2.07 -21.41 -3.54
CA GLY A 272 2.44 -20.12 -2.97
C GLY A 272 3.92 -19.79 -3.21
N LEU A 273 4.25 -18.68 -3.86
CA LEU A 273 5.63 -18.40 -4.28
C LEU A 273 6.57 -18.17 -3.09
N LEU A 274 6.22 -17.26 -2.19
CA LEU A 274 7.07 -16.94 -1.04
C LEU A 274 6.87 -17.98 0.08
N PRO A 275 7.91 -18.26 0.89
CA PRO A 275 7.73 -19.11 2.07
C PRO A 275 6.64 -18.59 3.02
N SER A 276 6.55 -17.27 3.21
CA SER A 276 5.51 -16.60 4.01
C SER A 276 4.10 -16.80 3.44
N ASP A 277 3.93 -16.87 2.12
CA ASP A 277 2.64 -17.15 1.49
C ASP A 277 2.21 -18.58 1.81
N GLN A 278 3.06 -19.56 1.54
CA GLN A 278 2.73 -20.97 1.78
C GLN A 278 2.54 -21.28 3.27
N ALA A 279 3.19 -20.52 4.16
CA ALA A 279 3.00 -20.63 5.59
C ALA A 279 1.56 -20.33 6.04
N LEU A 280 0.77 -19.57 5.27
CA LEU A 280 -0.64 -19.31 5.60
C LEU A 280 -1.51 -20.57 5.57
N VAL A 281 -1.13 -21.60 4.81
CA VAL A 281 -1.87 -22.87 4.74
C VAL A 281 -1.25 -23.94 5.64
N ASN A 282 0.08 -23.92 5.80
CA ASN A 282 0.81 -25.02 6.45
C ASN A 282 1.29 -24.68 7.87
N GLY A 283 1.25 -23.40 8.26
CA GLY A 283 1.82 -22.93 9.53
C GLY A 283 0.80 -22.75 10.66
N ASN A 284 -0.49 -22.59 10.35
CA ASN A 284 -1.53 -22.33 11.35
C ASN A 284 -2.94 -22.70 10.81
N ASP A 285 -3.71 -23.45 11.60
CA ASP A 285 -5.05 -23.91 11.19
C ASP A 285 -6.06 -22.77 11.00
N HIS A 286 -5.94 -21.68 11.77
CA HIS A 286 -6.86 -20.54 11.66
C HIS A 286 -6.57 -19.73 10.39
N THR A 287 -5.30 -19.53 10.03
CA THR A 287 -4.98 -18.88 8.75
C THR A 287 -5.43 -19.74 7.58
N ARG A 288 -5.25 -21.06 7.67
CA ARG A 288 -5.74 -21.99 6.66
C ARG A 288 -7.26 -21.89 6.47
N GLN A 289 -8.02 -21.83 7.55
CA GLN A 289 -9.48 -21.68 7.49
C GLN A 289 -9.91 -20.39 6.77
N ILE A 290 -9.20 -19.27 7.00
CA ILE A 290 -9.46 -18.01 6.29
C ILE A 290 -9.12 -18.15 4.80
N VAL A 291 -8.00 -18.78 4.46
CA VAL A 291 -7.61 -19.07 3.06
C VAL A 291 -8.69 -19.90 2.36
N GLU A 292 -9.16 -20.97 2.99
CA GLU A 292 -10.24 -21.82 2.47
C GLU A 292 -11.53 -21.02 2.24
N THR A 293 -11.88 -20.12 3.18
CA THR A 293 -13.04 -19.22 3.04
C THR A 293 -12.92 -18.31 1.82
N TYR A 294 -11.74 -17.73 1.56
CA TYR A 294 -11.54 -16.85 0.41
C TYR A 294 -11.52 -17.58 -0.94
N VAL A 295 -11.22 -18.87 -0.94
CA VAL A 295 -11.38 -19.73 -2.12
C VAL A 295 -12.86 -20.02 -2.38
N GLU A 296 -13.63 -20.32 -1.33
CA GLU A 296 -15.07 -20.62 -1.45
C GLU A 296 -15.91 -19.38 -1.74
N ASP A 297 -15.55 -18.23 -1.17
CA ASP A 297 -16.23 -16.95 -1.34
C ASP A 297 -15.22 -15.81 -1.66
N PRO A 298 -14.96 -15.57 -2.96
CA PRO A 298 -14.13 -14.44 -3.39
C PRO A 298 -14.65 -13.07 -2.94
N SER A 299 -15.96 -12.93 -2.64
CA SER A 299 -16.53 -11.67 -2.16
C SER A 299 -16.09 -11.39 -0.72
N ALA A 300 -15.98 -12.43 0.12
CA ALA A 300 -15.46 -12.31 1.48
C ALA A 300 -14.01 -11.81 1.47
N PHE A 301 -13.17 -12.30 0.54
CA PHE A 301 -11.83 -11.77 0.34
C PHE A 301 -11.86 -10.27 0.02
N PHE A 302 -12.66 -9.86 -0.98
CA PHE A 302 -12.71 -8.46 -1.38
C PHE A 302 -13.24 -7.54 -0.28
N ASP A 303 -14.23 -7.99 0.49
CA ASP A 303 -14.76 -7.26 1.64
C ASP A 303 -13.69 -7.09 2.73
N ASP A 304 -13.00 -8.16 3.12
CA ASP A 304 -11.94 -8.06 4.13
C ASP A 304 -10.74 -7.26 3.62
N PHE A 305 -10.34 -7.43 2.36
CA PHE A 305 -9.25 -6.67 1.76
C PHE A 305 -9.52 -5.17 1.81
N ARG A 306 -10.72 -4.69 1.42
CA ARG A 306 -11.05 -3.26 1.51
C ARG A 306 -11.03 -2.76 2.96
N TYR A 307 -11.55 -3.54 3.91
CA TYR A 307 -11.57 -3.13 5.32
C TYR A 307 -10.16 -3.04 5.88
N SER A 308 -9.31 -4.01 5.57
CA SER A 308 -7.92 -4.03 6.00
C SER A 308 -7.09 -2.94 5.33
N MET A 309 -7.34 -2.60 4.06
CA MET A 309 -6.71 -1.46 3.39
C MET A 309 -7.10 -0.12 4.02
N VAL A 310 -8.38 0.08 4.36
CA VAL A 310 -8.81 1.29 5.09
C VAL A 310 -8.18 1.35 6.48
N LYS A 311 -8.09 0.21 7.18
CA LYS A 311 -7.48 0.12 8.51
C LYS A 311 -5.98 0.41 8.46
N MET A 312 -5.25 -0.21 7.54
CA MET A 312 -3.82 0.03 7.29
C MET A 312 -3.58 1.47 6.86
N GLY A 313 -4.38 2.02 5.96
CA GLY A 313 -4.27 3.42 5.55
C GLY A 313 -4.54 4.40 6.69
N SER A 314 -5.29 3.99 7.73
CA SER A 314 -5.62 4.85 8.88
C SER A 314 -4.56 4.83 9.99
N LEU A 315 -3.46 4.09 9.81
CA LEU A 315 -2.34 4.08 10.78
C LEU A 315 -1.78 5.50 10.92
N GLY A 316 -1.51 5.91 12.17
CA GLY A 316 -0.98 7.25 12.49
C GLY A 316 -1.96 8.40 12.47
N SER A 317 -3.18 8.19 11.98
CA SER A 317 -4.19 9.27 11.86
C SER A 317 -4.54 9.98 13.16
N ASN A 318 -4.44 9.28 14.30
CA ASN A 318 -4.74 9.84 15.62
C ASN A 318 -3.51 10.43 16.33
N THR A 319 -2.33 10.35 15.73
CA THR A 319 -1.13 10.99 16.29
C THR A 319 -1.02 12.40 15.77
N GLN A 320 -0.71 13.34 16.67
CA GLN A 320 -0.36 14.70 16.28
C GLN A 320 1.01 14.65 15.60
N ILE A 321 1.01 14.41 14.29
CA ILE A 321 2.23 14.41 13.48
C ILE A 321 2.57 15.87 13.19
N ASP A 322 3.73 16.32 13.67
CA ASP A 322 4.42 17.52 13.17
C ASP A 322 4.87 17.22 11.73
N GLY A 323 3.90 17.30 10.81
CA GLY A 323 4.08 17.02 9.40
C GLY A 323 3.79 18.24 8.53
N GLN A 324 4.08 18.10 7.25
CA GLN A 324 3.94 19.16 6.24
C GLN A 324 3.16 18.65 5.03
N ILE A 325 2.78 19.56 4.12
CA ILE A 325 2.43 19.19 2.76
C ILE A 325 3.68 19.45 1.92
N ARG A 326 4.44 18.40 1.59
CA ARG A 326 5.67 18.57 0.82
C ARG A 326 5.33 19.04 -0.58
N ARG A 327 6.17 19.88 -1.18
CA ARG A 327 6.04 20.25 -2.62
C ARG A 327 6.70 19.22 -3.54
N ASP A 328 7.73 18.55 -3.03
CA ASP A 328 8.45 17.47 -3.67
C ASP A 328 8.46 16.27 -2.72
N CYS A 329 7.93 15.12 -3.17
CA CYS A 329 7.85 13.93 -2.33
C CYS A 329 9.20 13.31 -1.97
N ARG A 330 10.30 13.80 -2.53
CA ARG A 330 11.65 13.31 -2.21
C ARG A 330 12.34 14.11 -1.12
N THR A 331 11.87 15.33 -0.83
CA THR A 331 12.57 16.27 0.05
C THR A 331 11.64 16.96 1.04
N ILE A 332 12.14 17.29 2.23
CA ILE A 332 11.37 18.10 3.19
C ILE A 332 11.29 19.56 2.72
N ASN A 333 10.19 20.26 2.98
CA ASN A 333 10.19 21.71 2.85
C ASN A 333 11.07 22.30 3.96
N LEU A 334 11.94 23.25 3.63
CA LEU A 334 12.72 23.97 4.62
C LEU A 334 11.89 25.15 5.15
N PRO A 335 11.97 25.46 6.47
CA PRO A 335 11.39 26.68 6.99
C PRO A 335 12.05 27.90 6.31
N ASN A 336 11.23 28.88 5.91
CA ASN A 336 11.68 30.16 5.35
C ASN A 336 12.46 30.99 6.36
#